data_AF-A0A6P3R6S2-F1
#
_entry.id   AF-A0A6P3R6S2-F1
#
_cell.length_a   1.000
_cell.length_b   1.000
_cell.length_c   1.000
_cell.angle_alpha   90.00
_cell.angle_beta   90.00
_cell.angle_gamma   90.00
#
_symmetry.space_group_name_H-M   'P 1'
#
loop_
_entity.id
_entity.type
_entity.pdbx_description
1 polymer ?
#
loop_
_entity_poly.entity_id
_entity_poly.type
_entity_poly.pdbx_seq_one_letter_code
_entity_poly.pdbx_strand_id
1 'polypeptide(L)'
;MGICSPSHFIFLLLFLFPAETACRPSGKRPSEMQAFRIWDVNQKTFYLRNNQLVAGYLQGQNTKLEEKLNVVPVEPHAMLLGIHGGKLCLSCVKVGDEIRLQLEEVDITDLSRTQEQGKRFTFIRTDSGTTTSFESAACPGWFLCTALEADQPVSLTNRPEEAVIVTKFYFQQD
;
A
#
# COMPACT_ATOMS: atom_id res chain seq x y z
N MET A 1 49.58 -3.62 -72.53
CA MET A 1 48.75 -4.51 -71.68
C MET A 1 49.39 -4.48 -70.30
N GLY A 2 48.87 -3.88 -69.24
CA GLY A 2 47.50 -3.51 -68.90
C GLY A 2 47.27 -3.99 -67.46
N ILE A 3 46.80 -3.07 -66.60
CA ILE A 3 45.95 -3.30 -65.41
C ILE A 3 46.75 -3.76 -64.15
N CYS A 4 46.98 -2.92 -63.13
CA CYS A 4 46.11 -2.43 -62.04
C CYS A 4 45.99 -3.39 -60.82
N SER A 5 46.68 -3.04 -59.71
CA SER A 5 46.30 -3.05 -58.27
C SER A 5 45.53 -4.23 -57.60
N PRO A 6 45.35 -4.27 -56.25
CA PRO A 6 46.23 -3.97 -55.11
C PRO A 6 46.07 -5.03 -53.96
N SER A 7 46.51 -4.68 -52.74
CA SER A 7 45.92 -5.11 -51.45
C SER A 7 46.48 -6.35 -50.75
N HIS A 8 47.17 -6.13 -49.62
CA HIS A 8 46.92 -6.82 -48.34
C HIS A 8 47.18 -5.80 -47.20
N PHE A 9 46.33 -4.77 -47.10
CA PHE A 9 46.22 -4.01 -45.86
C PHE A 9 45.37 -4.86 -44.91
N ILE A 10 45.99 -5.37 -43.85
CA ILE A 10 45.29 -6.00 -42.73
C ILE A 10 44.55 -4.88 -41.99
N PHE A 11 43.29 -4.68 -42.37
CA PHE A 11 42.35 -3.87 -41.61
C PHE A 11 41.86 -4.73 -40.45
N LEU A 12 42.41 -4.50 -39.26
CA LEU A 12 41.81 -4.96 -38.00
C LEU A 12 40.51 -4.15 -37.79
N LEU A 13 39.43 -4.61 -38.41
CA LEU A 13 38.08 -4.23 -38.03
C LEU A 13 37.75 -5.00 -36.76
N LEU A 14 38.13 -4.42 -35.61
CA LEU A 14 37.46 -4.69 -34.35
C LEU A 14 35.99 -4.34 -34.57
N PHE A 15 35.16 -5.37 -34.77
CA PHE A 15 33.71 -5.23 -34.68
C PHE A 15 33.39 -4.77 -33.26
N LEU A 16 33.29 -3.45 -33.08
CA LEU A 16 32.51 -2.83 -32.02
C LEU A 16 31.06 -3.22 -32.29
N PHE A 17 30.67 -4.41 -31.82
CA PHE A 17 29.27 -4.67 -31.55
C PHE A 17 28.87 -3.66 -30.48
N PRO A 18 27.89 -2.78 -30.73
CA PRO A 18 27.17 -2.19 -29.62
C PRO A 18 26.57 -3.38 -28.89
N ALA A 19 27.06 -3.65 -27.68
CA ALA A 19 26.24 -4.34 -26.72
C ALA A 19 25.05 -3.39 -26.50
N GLU A 20 23.99 -3.58 -27.28
CA GLU A 20 22.67 -3.14 -26.87
C GLU A 20 22.41 -3.88 -25.56
N THR A 21 22.81 -3.25 -24.47
CA THR A 21 22.15 -3.42 -23.18
C THR A 21 20.72 -2.96 -23.42
N ALA A 22 19.92 -3.85 -24.00
CA ALA A 22 18.50 -3.86 -23.76
C ALA A 22 18.37 -4.00 -22.25
N CYS A 23 18.27 -2.86 -21.56
CA CYS A 23 17.73 -2.79 -20.23
C CYS A 23 16.34 -3.39 -20.33
N ARG A 24 16.24 -4.70 -20.11
CA ARG A 24 14.96 -5.36 -19.87
C ARG A 24 14.34 -4.54 -18.74
N PRO A 25 13.14 -3.98 -18.91
CA PRO A 25 12.38 -3.54 -17.76
C PRO A 25 12.33 -4.78 -16.87
N SER A 26 12.96 -4.70 -15.70
CA SER A 26 12.77 -5.70 -14.67
C SER A 26 11.30 -5.58 -14.28
N GLY A 27 10.44 -6.29 -15.01
CA GLY A 27 9.04 -6.43 -14.69
C GLY A 27 9.01 -7.13 -13.35
N LYS A 28 9.00 -6.35 -12.26
CA LYS A 28 8.67 -6.86 -10.94
C LYS A 28 7.36 -7.61 -11.12
N ARG A 29 7.35 -8.90 -10.72
CA ARG A 29 6.09 -9.66 -10.68
C ARG A 29 5.11 -8.82 -9.87
N PRO A 30 3.84 -8.68 -10.30
CA PRO A 30 2.84 -8.00 -9.50
C PRO A 30 2.86 -8.61 -8.10
N SER A 31 3.06 -7.79 -7.07
CA SER A 31 2.92 -8.22 -5.69
C SER A 31 1.53 -8.80 -5.53
N GLU A 32 1.44 -10.06 -5.12
CA GLU A 32 0.17 -10.74 -4.97
C GLU A 32 -0.64 -10.08 -3.84
N MET A 33 -1.90 -9.75 -4.15
CA MET A 33 -2.81 -9.17 -3.18
C MET A 33 -3.30 -10.24 -2.21
N GLN A 34 -3.23 -9.95 -0.91
CA GLN A 34 -3.64 -10.86 0.15
C GLN A 34 -4.77 -10.26 0.98
N ALA A 35 -5.65 -11.09 1.52
CA ALA A 35 -6.71 -10.65 2.44
C ALA A 35 -6.26 -10.84 3.89
N PHE A 36 -6.48 -9.82 4.70
CA PHE A 36 -6.17 -9.80 6.12
C PHE A 36 -7.40 -9.42 6.91
N ARG A 37 -7.59 -10.12 8.02
CA ARG A 37 -8.50 -9.72 9.08
C ARG A 37 -7.80 -8.70 9.98
N ILE A 38 -8.52 -7.64 10.34
CA ILE A 38 -8.04 -6.58 11.21
C ILE A 38 -9.08 -6.25 12.28
N TRP A 39 -8.62 -6.12 13.53
CA TRP A 39 -9.42 -5.61 14.62
C TRP A 39 -8.54 -4.91 15.65
N ASP A 40 -9.08 -3.93 16.35
CA ASP A 40 -8.31 -3.20 17.35
C ASP A 40 -8.12 -4.02 18.65
N VAL A 41 -7.25 -3.55 19.55
CA VAL A 41 -7.03 -4.22 20.85
C VAL A 41 -8.28 -4.28 21.74
N ASN A 42 -9.27 -3.42 21.49
CA ASN A 42 -10.56 -3.40 22.17
C ASN A 42 -11.61 -4.27 21.47
N GLN A 43 -11.19 -5.13 20.52
CA GLN A 43 -12.02 -6.07 19.76
C GLN A 43 -13.03 -5.43 18.80
N LYS A 44 -12.82 -4.17 18.40
CA LYS A 44 -13.61 -3.53 17.35
C LYS A 44 -13.11 -3.95 15.97
N THR A 45 -14.02 -4.47 15.16
CA THR A 45 -13.81 -4.86 13.76
C THR A 45 -14.20 -3.73 12.82
N PHE A 46 -13.62 -3.73 11.62
CA PHE A 46 -14.01 -2.76 10.60
C PHE A 46 -15.26 -3.21 9.84
N TYR A 47 -16.12 -2.26 9.51
CA TYR A 47 -17.24 -2.45 8.61
C TYR A 47 -17.57 -1.15 7.87
N LEU A 48 -18.27 -1.25 6.74
CA LEU A 48 -18.65 -0.08 5.96
C LEU A 48 -20.03 0.45 6.39
N ARG A 49 -20.12 1.76 6.67
CA ARG A 49 -21.39 2.47 6.95
C ARG A 49 -21.37 3.79 6.21
N ASN A 50 -22.38 4.05 5.37
CA ASN A 50 -22.50 5.29 4.58
C ASN A 50 -21.23 5.63 3.77
N ASN A 51 -20.60 4.62 3.16
CA ASN A 51 -19.34 4.74 2.42
C ASN A 51 -18.14 5.24 3.25
N GLN A 52 -18.22 5.13 4.58
CA GLN A 52 -17.12 5.38 5.49
C GLN A 52 -16.74 4.08 6.21
N LEU A 53 -15.43 3.88 6.39
CA LEU A 53 -14.91 2.77 7.18
C LEU A 53 -15.11 3.09 8.66
N VAL A 54 -15.80 2.21 9.39
CA VAL A 54 -16.17 2.40 10.80
C VAL A 54 -15.64 1.23 11.62
N ALA A 55 -15.26 1.51 12.88
CA ALA A 55 -14.84 0.49 13.83
C ALA A 55 -15.90 0.28 14.91
N GLY A 56 -16.38 -0.96 15.08
CA GLY A 56 -17.39 -1.27 16.08
C GLY A 56 -17.53 -2.77 16.36
N TYR A 57 -18.53 -3.08 17.19
CA TYR A 57 -18.79 -4.44 17.66
C TYR A 57 -19.88 -5.09 16.81
N LEU A 58 -19.48 -5.99 15.91
CA LEU A 58 -20.43 -6.77 15.11
C LEU A 58 -20.88 -8.01 15.89
N GLN A 59 -22.20 -8.27 15.89
CA GLN A 59 -22.80 -9.40 16.60
C GLN A 59 -23.84 -10.12 15.74
N GLY A 60 -24.03 -11.42 16.01
CA GLY A 60 -25.03 -12.25 15.34
C GLY A 60 -24.86 -12.24 13.83
N GLN A 61 -25.92 -11.90 13.09
CA GLN A 61 -25.89 -11.87 11.63
C GLN A 61 -25.05 -10.72 11.05
N ASN A 62 -24.69 -9.71 11.86
CA ASN A 62 -23.93 -8.55 11.39
C ASN A 62 -22.44 -8.86 11.23
N THR A 63 -21.94 -10.00 11.72
CA THR A 63 -20.53 -10.42 11.54
C THR A 63 -20.16 -10.60 10.07
N LYS A 64 -21.13 -10.86 9.19
CA LYS A 64 -20.94 -10.90 7.73
C LYS A 64 -20.60 -9.53 7.10
N LEU A 65 -20.80 -8.44 7.84
CA LEU A 65 -20.46 -7.08 7.42
C LEU A 65 -19.00 -6.72 7.74
N GLU A 66 -18.26 -7.61 8.41
CA GLU A 66 -16.86 -7.40 8.72
C GLU A 66 -16.06 -7.22 7.42
N GLU A 67 -15.39 -6.09 7.31
CA GLU A 67 -14.52 -5.77 6.19
C GLU A 67 -13.12 -6.33 6.43
N LYS A 68 -12.61 -7.02 5.41
CA LYS A 68 -11.23 -7.51 5.36
C LYS A 68 -10.37 -6.50 4.62
N LEU A 69 -9.12 -6.35 5.03
CA LEU A 69 -8.16 -5.54 4.31
C LEU A 69 -7.49 -6.34 3.21
N ASN A 70 -7.61 -5.88 1.98
CA ASN A 70 -6.80 -6.27 0.86
C ASN A 70 -5.46 -5.53 0.93
N VAL A 71 -4.37 -6.29 0.93
CA VAL A 71 -3.01 -5.78 1.14
C VAL A 71 -2.15 -6.10 -0.07
N VAL A 72 -1.46 -5.09 -0.58
CA VAL A 72 -0.41 -5.27 -1.60
C VAL A 72 0.90 -4.73 -1.03
N PRO A 73 1.93 -5.57 -0.80
CA PRO A 73 3.22 -5.10 -0.30
C PRO A 73 3.95 -4.31 -1.39
N VAL A 74 4.45 -3.14 -0.99
CA VAL A 74 5.28 -2.24 -1.83
C VAL A 74 6.76 -2.44 -1.48
N GLU A 75 7.07 -2.48 -0.19
CA GLU A 75 8.38 -2.71 0.41
C GLU A 75 8.18 -3.59 1.68
N PRO A 76 9.24 -4.13 2.32
CA PRO A 76 9.10 -5.08 3.43
C PRO A 76 8.15 -4.64 4.56
N HIS A 77 8.04 -3.34 4.83
CA HIS A 77 7.16 -2.77 5.86
C HIS A 77 6.16 -1.76 5.29
N ALA A 78 6.11 -1.56 3.97
CA ALA A 78 5.22 -0.58 3.36
C ALA A 78 4.20 -1.29 2.47
N MET A 79 2.92 -0.99 2.66
CA MET A 79 1.83 -1.67 1.98
C MET A 79 0.72 -0.72 1.59
N LEU A 80 0.07 -1.06 0.47
CA LEU A 80 -1.20 -0.49 0.10
C LEU A 80 -2.31 -1.24 0.85
N LEU A 81 -3.31 -0.51 1.30
CA LEU A 81 -4.48 -1.05 2.01
C LEU A 81 -5.74 -0.72 1.23
N GLY A 82 -6.61 -1.71 1.04
CA GLY A 82 -7.92 -1.51 0.45
C GLY A 82 -8.96 -2.47 1.02
N ILE A 83 -10.20 -2.30 0.61
CA ILE A 83 -11.33 -3.18 0.92
C ILE A 83 -12.06 -3.54 -0.38
N HIS A 84 -13.10 -4.36 -0.30
CA HIS A 84 -13.95 -4.74 -1.45
C HIS A 84 -13.15 -5.34 -2.61
N GLY A 85 -12.19 -6.21 -2.29
CA GLY A 85 -11.30 -6.82 -3.27
C GLY A 85 -10.25 -5.86 -3.81
N GLY A 86 -9.90 -4.82 -3.05
CA GLY A 86 -8.91 -3.82 -3.43
C GLY A 86 -9.45 -2.71 -4.35
N LYS A 87 -10.77 -2.57 -4.49
CA LYS A 87 -11.40 -1.54 -5.34
C LYS A 87 -11.64 -0.21 -4.62
N LEU A 88 -11.64 -0.25 -3.29
CA LEU A 88 -11.72 0.93 -2.44
C LEU A 88 -10.45 0.99 -1.59
N CYS A 89 -9.54 1.89 -1.92
CA CYS A 89 -8.26 2.04 -1.24
C CYS A 89 -8.33 3.07 -0.12
N LEU A 90 -7.65 2.77 0.98
CA LEU A 90 -7.47 3.72 2.08
C LEU A 90 -6.40 4.73 1.66
N SER A 91 -6.71 6.01 1.79
CA SER A 91 -5.80 7.10 1.47
C SER A 91 -5.68 8.10 2.62
N CYS A 92 -4.50 8.68 2.74
CA CYS A 92 -4.23 9.82 3.59
C CYS A 92 -4.27 11.10 2.74
N VAL A 93 -5.26 11.95 3.00
CA VAL A 93 -5.45 13.20 2.26
C VAL A 93 -5.15 14.37 3.18
N LYS A 94 -4.30 15.28 2.70
CA LYS A 94 -4.02 16.56 3.36
C LYS A 94 -4.72 17.69 2.61
N VAL A 95 -5.63 18.40 3.27
CA VAL A 95 -6.32 19.58 2.74
C VAL A 95 -6.02 20.77 3.66
N GLY A 96 -5.16 21.68 3.21
CA GLY A 96 -4.62 22.72 4.08
C GLY A 96 -3.81 22.09 5.22
N ASP A 97 -4.22 22.35 6.46
CA ASP A 97 -3.63 21.77 7.67
C ASP A 97 -4.36 20.53 8.19
N GLU A 98 -5.51 20.18 7.60
CA GLU A 98 -6.29 19.01 7.99
C GLU A 98 -5.76 17.75 7.30
N ILE A 99 -5.49 16.71 8.08
CA ILE A 99 -5.11 15.37 7.59
C ILE A 99 -6.24 14.40 7.95
N ARG A 100 -6.69 13.64 6.94
CA ARG A 100 -7.83 12.74 7.09
C ARG A 100 -7.65 11.44 6.33
N LEU A 101 -8.24 10.37 6.86
CA LEU A 101 -8.40 9.11 6.17
C LEU A 101 -9.59 9.19 5.22
N GLN A 102 -9.44 8.67 4.00
CA GLN A 102 -10.54 8.52 3.04
C GLN A 102 -10.52 7.16 2.37
N LEU A 103 -11.68 6.75 1.88
CA LEU A 103 -11.80 5.64 0.93
C LEU A 103 -11.94 6.24 -0.47
N GLU A 104 -11.12 5.78 -1.40
CA GLU A 104 -11.16 6.20 -2.80
C GLU A 104 -11.38 5.00 -3.72
N GLU A 105 -12.25 5.18 -4.72
CA GLU A 105 -12.56 4.19 -5.73
C GLU A 105 -11.43 4.10 -6.75
N VAL A 106 -10.41 3.34 -6.38
CA VAL A 106 -9.21 3.07 -7.17
C VAL A 106 -8.81 1.61 -6.94
N ASP A 107 -8.42 0.92 -8.01
CA ASP A 107 -7.92 -0.44 -7.91
C ASP A 107 -6.50 -0.45 -7.33
N ILE A 108 -6.30 -1.20 -6.25
CA ILE A 108 -5.02 -1.35 -5.55
C ILE A 108 -3.92 -1.88 -6.47
N THR A 109 -4.27 -2.67 -7.48
CA THR A 109 -3.32 -3.21 -8.45
C THR A 109 -2.80 -2.14 -9.41
N ASP A 110 -3.60 -1.11 -9.70
CA ASP A 110 -3.17 0.04 -10.50
C ASP A 110 -2.23 0.97 -9.70
N LEU A 111 -2.49 1.13 -8.40
CA LEU A 111 -1.61 1.87 -7.49
C LEU A 111 -0.24 1.22 -7.34
N SER A 112 -0.18 -0.12 -7.29
CA SER A 112 1.07 -0.87 -7.18
C SER A 112 2.06 -0.62 -8.34
N ARG A 113 1.56 -0.12 -9.48
CA ARG A 113 2.34 0.14 -10.69
C ARG A 113 2.93 1.56 -10.74
N THR A 114 2.43 2.49 -9.91
CA THR A 114 2.74 3.93 -10.02
C THR A 114 3.39 4.47 -8.74
N GLN A 115 4.70 4.73 -8.77
CA GLN A 115 5.49 5.12 -7.57
C GLN A 115 5.06 6.45 -6.92
N GLU A 116 4.74 7.48 -7.70
CA GLU A 116 4.45 8.83 -7.17
C GLU A 116 3.04 8.95 -6.55
N GLN A 117 2.03 8.37 -7.21
CA GLN A 117 0.63 8.43 -6.74
C GLN A 117 0.35 7.47 -5.59
N GLY A 118 1.12 6.38 -5.49
CA GLY A 118 0.94 5.36 -4.45
C GLY A 118 1.22 5.86 -3.03
N LYS A 119 2.06 6.90 -2.85
CA LYS A 119 2.53 7.30 -1.51
C LYS A 119 1.41 7.66 -0.54
N ARG A 120 0.33 8.29 -1.00
CA ARG A 120 -0.84 8.63 -0.17
C ARG A 120 -1.71 7.43 0.21
N PHE A 121 -1.59 6.33 -0.53
CA PHE A 121 -2.24 5.05 -0.27
C PHE A 121 -1.35 4.07 0.50
N THR A 122 -0.08 4.43 0.70
CA THR A 122 0.91 3.59 1.37
C THR A 122 0.90 3.83 2.87
N PHE A 123 0.87 2.73 3.61
CA PHE A 123 1.01 2.70 5.06
C PHE A 123 2.23 1.89 5.45
N ILE A 124 2.96 2.39 6.44
CA ILE A 124 4.13 1.75 7.03
C ILE A 124 3.64 0.93 8.23
N ARG A 125 3.78 -0.38 8.13
CA ARG A 125 3.46 -1.35 9.16
C ARG A 125 4.60 -1.45 10.17
N THR A 126 4.27 -1.33 11.45
CA THR A 126 5.19 -1.63 12.55
C THR A 126 4.58 -2.68 13.45
N ASP A 127 5.27 -3.82 13.61
CA ASP A 127 4.85 -4.87 14.54
C ASP A 127 5.41 -4.62 15.95
N SER A 128 4.56 -4.79 16.95
CA SER A 128 4.84 -4.61 18.37
C SER A 128 4.25 -5.79 19.14
N GLY A 129 5.03 -6.87 19.25
CA GLY A 129 4.58 -8.13 19.84
C GLY A 129 3.50 -8.79 18.98
N THR A 130 2.30 -8.93 19.54
CA THR A 130 1.14 -9.51 18.84
C THR A 130 0.26 -8.48 18.12
N THR A 131 0.60 -7.20 18.27
CA THR A 131 -0.16 -6.08 17.69
C THR A 131 0.68 -5.36 16.65
N THR A 132 0.01 -4.61 15.80
CA THR A 132 0.58 -3.89 14.68
C THR A 132 0.01 -2.47 14.66
N SER A 133 0.82 -1.49 14.28
CA SER A 133 0.38 -0.14 13.95
C SER A 133 0.66 0.20 12.49
N PHE A 134 -0.09 1.16 11.96
CA PHE A 134 0.02 1.60 10.57
C PHE A 134 0.21 3.11 10.54
N GLU A 135 1.36 3.57 10.06
CA GLU A 135 1.67 4.98 9.87
C GLU A 135 1.45 5.38 8.41
N SER A 136 0.94 6.58 8.14
CA SER A 136 0.82 7.09 6.78
C SER A 136 2.19 7.42 6.20
N ALA A 137 2.53 6.85 5.03
CA ALA A 137 3.76 7.21 4.33
C ALA A 137 3.73 8.64 3.75
N ALA A 138 2.53 9.18 3.45
CA ALA A 138 2.37 10.54 2.95
C ALA A 138 2.41 11.60 4.06
N CYS A 139 1.97 11.26 5.26
CA CYS A 139 1.99 12.14 6.43
C CYS A 139 2.69 11.46 7.60
N PRO A 140 4.04 11.50 7.67
CA PRO A 140 4.79 10.92 8.79
C PRO A 140 4.31 11.46 10.15
N GLY A 141 4.29 10.59 11.15
CA GLY A 141 3.74 10.82 12.47
C GLY A 141 2.21 10.63 12.57
N TRP A 142 1.50 10.37 11.46
CA TRP A 142 0.06 10.12 11.49
C TRP A 142 -0.24 8.62 11.38
N PHE A 143 -0.94 8.09 12.38
CA PHE A 143 -1.22 6.66 12.52
C PHE A 143 -2.70 6.37 12.31
N LEU A 144 -3.00 5.25 11.65
CA LEU A 144 -4.34 4.68 11.58
C LEU A 144 -4.86 4.45 13.00
N CYS A 145 -6.08 4.90 13.26
CA CYS A 145 -6.64 4.84 14.59
C CYS A 145 -8.15 4.64 14.60
N THR A 146 -8.64 4.19 15.74
CA THR A 146 -10.07 4.14 16.07
C THR A 146 -10.33 4.89 17.36
N ALA A 147 -11.54 5.43 17.52
CA ALA A 147 -11.95 6.03 18.77
C ALA A 147 -12.17 4.95 19.85
N LEU A 148 -12.19 5.36 21.12
CA LEU A 148 -12.59 4.47 22.20
C LEU A 148 -14.05 4.04 22.05
N GLU A 149 -14.93 4.98 21.67
CA GLU A 149 -16.33 4.73 21.37
C GLU A 149 -16.49 3.82 20.16
N ALA A 150 -17.48 2.92 20.24
CA ALA A 150 -17.85 2.09 19.10
C ALA A 150 -18.57 2.91 18.02
N ASP A 151 -18.59 2.35 16.81
CA ASP A 151 -19.30 2.87 15.66
C ASP A 151 -18.83 4.27 15.21
N GLN A 152 -17.58 4.60 15.52
CA GLN A 152 -16.91 5.80 15.03
C GLN A 152 -16.08 5.51 13.77
N PRO A 153 -15.94 6.50 12.87
CA PRO A 153 -15.09 6.36 11.70
C PRO A 153 -13.65 5.99 12.08
N VAL A 154 -13.03 5.12 11.27
CA VAL A 154 -11.59 4.92 11.31
C VAL A 154 -10.92 6.20 10.81
N SER A 155 -9.87 6.65 11.48
CA SER A 155 -9.24 7.94 11.24
C SER A 155 -7.71 7.86 11.28
N LEU A 156 -7.06 9.02 11.20
CA LEU A 156 -5.64 9.20 11.46
C LEU A 156 -5.44 10.08 12.69
N THR A 157 -4.42 9.79 13.51
CA THR A 157 -4.00 10.60 14.64
C THR A 157 -2.51 10.87 14.61
N ASN A 158 -2.08 12.07 15.02
CA ASN A 158 -0.68 12.38 15.30
C ASN A 158 -0.32 12.35 16.80
N ARG A 159 -1.22 11.83 17.63
CA ARG A 159 -1.04 11.70 19.08
C ARG A 159 -1.42 10.27 19.51
N PRO A 160 -0.64 9.26 19.10
CA PRO A 160 -0.94 7.85 19.37
C PRO A 160 -0.96 7.48 20.85
N GLU A 161 -0.44 8.35 21.74
CA GLU A 161 -0.41 8.21 23.19
C GLU A 161 -1.68 8.72 23.91
N GLU A 162 -2.60 9.39 23.22
CA GLU A 162 -3.86 9.84 23.83
C GLU A 162 -4.73 8.63 24.23
N ALA A 163 -5.14 8.60 25.50
CA ALA A 163 -5.87 7.46 26.09
C ALA A 163 -7.24 7.17 25.44
N VAL A 164 -7.79 8.12 24.68
CA VAL A 164 -9.10 8.02 24.01
C VAL A 164 -8.99 7.49 22.57
N ILE A 165 -7.78 7.16 22.10
CA ILE A 165 -7.53 6.69 20.75
C ILE A 165 -6.80 5.34 20.79
N VAL A 166 -7.16 4.44 19.87
CA VAL A 166 -6.52 3.14 19.70
C VAL A 166 -5.78 3.09 18.37
N THR A 167 -4.46 2.86 18.42
CA THR A 167 -3.56 2.77 17.25
C THR A 167 -2.95 1.38 17.05
N LYS A 168 -3.33 0.43 17.91
CA LYS A 168 -2.83 -0.95 17.91
C LYS A 168 -3.92 -1.89 17.44
N PHE A 169 -3.56 -2.73 16.48
CA PHE A 169 -4.46 -3.68 15.85
C PHE A 169 -3.87 -5.08 15.87
N TYR A 170 -4.72 -6.09 15.98
CA TYR A 170 -4.37 -7.42 15.55
C TYR A 170 -4.54 -7.50 14.03
N PHE A 171 -3.57 -8.12 13.36
CA PHE A 171 -3.53 -8.16 11.91
C PHE A 171 -3.09 -9.54 11.43
N GLN A 172 -4.04 -10.31 10.90
CA GLN A 172 -3.86 -11.72 10.58
C GLN A 172 -4.28 -12.00 9.15
N GLN A 173 -3.45 -12.73 8.41
CA GLN A 173 -3.79 -13.19 7.07
C GLN A 173 -4.93 -14.22 7.15
N ASP A 174 -5.95 -14.05 6.32
CA ASP A 174 -7.09 -14.98 6.23
C ASP A 174 -6.79 -16.25 5.43
#